data_AF-A0A354YUM5-F1
#
_entry.id   AF-A0A354YUM5-F1
#
_cell.length_a   1.000
_cell.length_b   1.000
_cell.length_c   1.000
_cell.angle_alpha   90.00
_cell.angle_beta   90.00
_cell.angle_gamma   90.00
#
_symmetry.space_group_name_H-M   'P 1'
#
loop_
_entity.id
_entity.type
_entity.pdbx_description
1 polymer ?
#
loop_
_entity_poly.entity_id
_entity_poly.type
_entity_poly.pdbx_seq_one_letter_code
_entity_poly.pdbx_strand_id
1 'polypeptide(L)' 'QLAEELGVSRTPIREALRKLELEGFIVMVPRKGAYVADISLKDVADVFEIRAALEALAAGLAAERITDE' A
#
# COMPACT_ATOMS: atom_id res chain seq x y z
N GLN A 1 -2.01 -22.77 -2.76
CA GLN A 1 -2.49 -21.70 -3.64
C GLN A 1 -1.45 -20.60 -3.82
N LEU A 2 -1.40 -19.50 -3.07
CA LEU A 2 -0.50 -18.37 -3.42
C LEU A 2 1.00 -18.73 -3.56
N ALA A 3 1.53 -19.57 -2.67
CA ALA A 3 2.92 -20.06 -2.76
C ALA A 3 3.18 -20.86 -4.06
N GLU A 4 2.20 -21.64 -4.48
CA GLU A 4 2.27 -22.48 -5.68
C GLU A 4 2.10 -21.63 -6.95
N GLU A 5 1.15 -20.69 -6.96
CA GLU A 5 0.92 -19.73 -8.06
C GLU A 5 2.15 -18.84 -8.32
N LEU A 6 2.84 -18.43 -7.26
CA LEU A 6 4.05 -17.61 -7.35
C LEU A 6 5.35 -18.42 -7.45
N GLY A 7 5.29 -19.76 -7.41
CA GLY A 7 6.47 -20.62 -7.49
C GLY A 7 7.46 -20.47 -6.33
N VAL A 8 6.99 -20.12 -5.14
CA VAL A 8 7.81 -19.87 -3.94
C VAL A 8 7.41 -20.77 -2.77
N SER A 9 8.26 -20.81 -1.73
CA SER A 9 7.91 -21.53 -0.50
C SER A 9 6.89 -20.77 0.36
N ARG A 10 6.34 -21.41 1.40
CA ARG A 10 5.35 -20.78 2.29
C ARG A 10 5.94 -19.69 3.20
N THR A 11 7.24 -19.72 3.47
CA THR A 11 7.91 -18.74 4.34
C THR A 11 7.84 -17.30 3.81
N PRO A 12 8.27 -16.99 2.57
CA PRO A 12 8.19 -15.63 2.02
C PRO A 12 6.74 -15.14 1.89
N ILE A 13 5.80 -16.04 1.61
CA ILE A 13 4.37 -15.69 1.60
C ILE A 13 3.91 -15.20 2.97
N ARG A 14 4.28 -15.92 4.04
CA ARG A 14 3.91 -15.53 5.41
C ARG A 14 4.54 -14.20 5.82
N GLU A 15 5.78 -13.94 5.41
CA GLU A 15 6.47 -12.67 5.68
C GLU A 15 5.82 -11.51 4.93
N ALA A 16 5.47 -11.70 3.66
CA ALA A 16 4.74 -10.71 2.87
C ALA A 16 3.37 -10.37 3.48
N LEU A 17 2.60 -11.39 3.88
CA LEU A 17 1.31 -11.18 4.55
C LEU A 17 1.47 -10.41 5.86
N ARG A 18 2.48 -10.74 6.69
CA ARG A 18 2.76 -9.97 7.92
C ARG A 18 3.11 -8.52 7.62
N LYS A 19 3.90 -8.26 6.57
CA LYS A 19 4.25 -6.90 6.18
C LYS A 19 3.03 -6.10 5.71
N LEU A 20 2.18 -6.71 4.89
CA LEU A 20 0.92 -6.11 4.45
C LEU A 20 -0.05 -5.85 5.61
N GLU A 21 -0.08 -6.72 6.62
CA GLU A 21 -0.87 -6.50 7.84
C GLU A 21 -0.33 -5.32 8.64
N LEU A 22 0.99 -5.20 8.82
CA LEU A 22 1.63 -4.08 9.49
C LEU A 22 1.38 -2.74 8.77
N GLU A 23 1.33 -2.77 7.44
CA GLU A 23 1.03 -1.61 6.59
C GLU A 23 -0.47 -1.31 6.50
N GLY A 24 -1.33 -2.17 7.07
CA GLY A 24 -2.79 -1.98 7.09
C GLY A 24 -3.50 -2.36 5.79
N PHE A 25 -2.81 -2.98 4.82
CA PHE A 25 -3.40 -3.40 3.55
C PHE A 25 -4.25 -4.68 3.67
N ILE A 26 -4.01 -5.48 4.70
CA ILE A 26 -4.81 -6.66 5.01
C ILE A 26 -5.13 -6.72 6.51
N VAL A 27 -6.15 -7.51 6.84
CA VAL A 27 -6.52 -7.88 8.21
C VAL A 27 -6.47 -9.39 8.38
N MET A 28 -5.88 -9.86 9.49
CA MET A 28 -5.88 -11.28 9.84
C MET A 28 -7.10 -11.60 10.68
N VAL A 29 -8.01 -12.41 10.12
CA VAL A 29 -9.22 -12.84 10.81
C VAL A 29 -8.98 -14.22 11.46
N PRO A 30 -9.15 -14.36 12.79
CA PRO A 30 -8.91 -15.62 13.48
C PRO A 30 -9.69 -16.79 12.86
N ARG A 31 -8.98 -17.87 12.54
CA ARG A 31 -9.51 -19.08 11.89
C ARG A 31 -10.07 -18.89 10.47
N LYS A 32 -9.94 -17.70 9.87
CA LYS A 32 -10.37 -17.41 8.50
C LYS A 32 -9.23 -16.96 7.57
N GLY A 33 -8.11 -16.50 8.11
CA GLY A 33 -6.92 -16.13 7.33
C GLY A 33 -6.85 -14.64 7.03
N ALA A 34 -6.13 -14.28 5.95
CA ALA A 34 -5.91 -12.91 5.51
C ALA A 34 -7.05 -12.40 4.62
N TYR A 35 -7.51 -11.16 4.85
CA TYR A 35 -8.49 -10.46 4.02
C TYR A 35 -7.96 -9.08 3.66
N VAL A 36 -8.29 -8.57 2.47
CA VAL A 36 -7.98 -7.17 2.11
C VAL A 36 -8.71 -6.24 3.08
N ALA A 37 -8.01 -5.20 3.54
CA ALA A 37 -8.61 -4.21 4.43
C ALA A 37 -9.66 -3.37 3.67
N ASP A 38 -10.76 -3.03 4.34
CA ASP A 38 -11.74 -2.10 3.82
C ASP A 38 -11.18 -0.67 3.83
N ILE A 39 -11.59 0.15 2.86
CA ILE A 39 -11.22 1.56 2.77
C ILE A 39 -12.46 2.39 3.10
N SER A 40 -12.39 3.17 4.18
CA SER A 40 -13.46 4.10 4.54
C SER A 40 -13.30 5.45 3.84
N LEU A 41 -14.39 6.24 3.79
CA LEU A 41 -14.33 7.62 3.28
C LEU A 41 -13.38 8.50 4.09
N LYS A 42 -13.20 8.21 5.39
CA LYS A 42 -12.24 8.91 6.24
C LYS A 42 -10.81 8.59 5.83
N ASP A 43 -10.49 7.32 5.56
CA ASP A 43 -9.14 6.93 5.10
C ASP A 43 -8.79 7.62 3.77
N VAL A 44 -9.76 7.72 2.87
CA VAL A 44 -9.60 8.47 1.62
C VAL A 44 -9.30 9.95 1.92
N ALA A 45 -10.09 10.60 2.77
CA ALA A 45 -9.86 12.00 3.11
C ALA A 45 -8.47 12.23 3.73
N ASP A 46 -8.08 11.40 4.69
CA ASP A 46 -6.78 11.48 5.39
C ASP A 46 -5.61 11.29 4.39
N VAL A 47 -5.72 10.34 3.44
CA VAL A 47 -4.71 10.14 2.39
C VAL A 47 -4.63 11.33 1.45
N PHE A 48 -5.76 11.89 1.03
CA PHE A 48 -5.79 13.02 0.11
C PHE A 48 -5.25 14.31 0.76
N GLU A 49 -5.43 14.50 2.06
CA GLU A 49 -4.85 15.64 2.80
C GLU A 49 -3.32 15.63 2.69
N ILE A 50 -2.69 14.48 2.97
CA ILE A 50 -1.24 14.34 2.88
C ILE A 50 -0.77 14.44 1.43
N ARG A 51 -1.46 13.76 0.50
CA ARG A 51 -1.11 13.80 -0.92
C ARG A 51 -1.20 15.19 -1.50
N ALA A 52 -2.22 15.98 -1.16
CA ALA A 52 -2.35 17.34 -1.67
C ALA A 52 -1.11 18.20 -1.34
N ALA A 53 -0.60 18.09 -0.10
CA ALA A 53 0.61 18.80 0.30
C ALA A 53 1.87 18.32 -0.45
N LEU A 54 2.04 16.99 -0.56
CA LEU A 54 3.19 16.40 -1.24
C LEU A 54 3.17 16.65 -2.74
N GLU A 55 2.00 16.52 -3.38
CA GLU A 55 1.82 16.73 -4.81
C GLU A 55 2.00 18.19 -5.19
N ALA A 56 1.50 19.13 -4.39
CA ALA A 56 1.73 20.56 -4.62
C ALA A 56 3.23 20.91 -4.58
N LEU A 57 3.95 20.41 -3.57
CA LEU A 57 5.40 20.59 -3.47
C LEU A 57 6.13 19.94 -4.65
N ALA A 58 5.80 18.69 -4.96
CA ALA A 58 6.42 17.95 -6.04
C ALA A 58 6.19 18.63 -7.39
N ALA A 59 4.97 19.08 -7.67
CA ALA A 59 4.62 19.79 -8.89
C ALA A 59 5.36 21.13 -9.01
N GLY A 60 5.47 21.90 -7.93
CA GLY A 60 6.23 23.15 -7.91
C GLY A 60 7.71 22.92 -8.21
N LEU A 61 8.34 21.96 -7.52
CA LEU A 61 9.74 21.60 -7.75
C LEU A 61 9.97 21.05 -9.17
N ALA A 62 9.02 20.29 -9.71
CA ALA A 62 9.10 19.77 -11.07
C ALA A 62 9.04 20.92 -12.08
N ALA A 63 8.13 21.88 -11.92
CA ALA A 63 8.03 23.04 -12.80
C ALA A 63 9.30 23.91 -12.79
N GLU A 64 9.97 24.04 -11.65
CA GLU A 64 11.23 24.78 -11.54
C GLU A 64 12.43 24.06 -12.18
N ARG A 65 12.40 22.71 -12.22
CA ARG A 65 13.54 21.87 -12.59
C ARG A 65 13.39 21.20 -13.95
N ILE A 66 12.25 21.38 -14.61
CA ILE A 66 11.98 20.72 -15.89
C ILE A 66 13.05 21.09 -16.92
N THR A 67 13.55 20.08 -17.61
CA THR A 67 14.50 20.19 -18.72
C THR A 67 13.79 19.85 -20.03
N ASP A 68 14.42 20.14 -21.17
CA ASP A 68 13.85 19.86 -22.49
C ASP A 68 13.84 18.36 -22.86
N GLU A 69 14.56 17.52 -22.10
CA GLU A 69 14.40 16.05 -22.09
C GLU A 69 13.32 15.62 -21.09
#